data_AF-A0AA88YGI7-F1
#
_entry.id   AF-A0AA88YGI7-F1
#
_cell.length_a   1.000
_cell.length_b   1.000
_cell.length_c   1.000
_cell.angle_alpha   90.00
_cell.angle_beta   90.00
_cell.angle_gamma   90.00
#
_symmetry.space_group_name_H-M   'P 1'
#
loop_
_entity.id
_entity.type
_entity.pdbx_description
1 polymer ?
#
loop_
_entity_poly.entity_id
_entity_poly.type
_entity_poly.pdbx_seq_one_letter_code
_entity_poly.pdbx_strand_id
1 'polypeptide(L)'
;MPPKVGSKGAKKAATKAKAQRTGDKKKKRKRKESYAIYIYKVLKQVHPDTGVSSKAMSIMNSFVNDIFERIAAEASRLAHYNKRSTITSREIQTAVRLLLPGELAKHAVSEGTKAVTKYTSSKGQRGGRVELSGDTDINLLSINQQVSALTAGKLDSASQNDILAVGTQTNLLVYDIDNNKDLFYKDTPDGANAVTIGTLGQIESPMVIVGGNCSLQGYDQEGNENFWTVTGDNVCSLALVDFNGIGLNELVVGSEDYDIRVFREDEIIAEMTETEAITCLCPMIESRFGYALHNGTVGVYDRTARYWRIKVSYVLPRFIRSSLMQSV
;
A
#
# COMPACT_ATOMS: atom_id res chain seq x y z
N MET A 1 -28.53 100.80 -24.85
CA MET A 1 -27.21 100.42 -24.31
C MET A 1 -27.37 100.17 -22.82
N PRO A 2 -26.66 99.23 -22.17
CA PRO A 2 -26.24 97.86 -22.50
C PRO A 2 -26.78 96.89 -21.37
N PRO A 3 -26.14 95.78 -20.96
CA PRO A 3 -25.90 94.52 -21.68
C PRO A 3 -26.38 93.23 -20.93
N LYS A 4 -26.18 92.09 -21.62
CA LYS A 4 -26.11 90.69 -21.16
C LYS A 4 -25.08 90.45 -20.02
N VAL A 5 -25.08 89.18 -19.55
CA VAL A 5 -24.04 88.37 -18.85
C VAL A 5 -24.49 88.07 -17.42
N GLY A 6 -24.48 86.86 -16.86
CA GLY A 6 -23.98 85.55 -17.27
C GLY A 6 -23.56 84.77 -16.01
N SER A 7 -23.77 83.46 -16.05
CA SER A 7 -23.02 82.43 -15.32
C SER A 7 -23.30 82.12 -13.83
N LYS A 8 -23.56 80.82 -13.65
CA LYS A 8 -22.93 79.87 -12.71
C LYS A 8 -23.03 80.13 -11.20
N GLY A 9 -23.61 79.14 -10.54
CA GLY A 9 -23.78 79.08 -9.11
C GLY A 9 -22.54 78.66 -8.32
N ALA A 10 -22.73 78.60 -7.01
CA ALA A 10 -21.87 77.86 -6.09
C ALA A 10 -22.57 77.67 -4.74
N LYS A 11 -22.59 76.40 -4.31
CA LYS A 11 -22.43 75.93 -2.92
C LYS A 11 -23.50 76.33 -1.89
N LYS A 12 -24.36 75.35 -1.55
CA LYS A 12 -24.83 75.20 -0.16
C LYS A 12 -24.10 74.06 0.52
N ALA A 13 -23.45 74.44 1.62
CA ALA A 13 -22.70 73.61 2.53
C ALA A 13 -23.61 72.64 3.29
N ALA A 14 -23.00 71.52 3.66
CA ALA A 14 -23.59 70.37 4.34
C ALA A 14 -23.87 70.62 5.82
N THR A 15 -24.87 69.92 6.38
CA THR A 15 -24.75 69.27 7.70
C THR A 15 -25.71 68.08 7.84
N LYS A 16 -25.09 66.88 7.82
CA LYS A 16 -25.35 65.68 8.63
C LYS A 16 -26.79 65.18 8.86
N ALA A 17 -27.13 64.10 8.15
CA ALA A 17 -27.83 62.95 8.73
C ALA A 17 -27.10 61.67 8.32
N LYS A 18 -26.70 60.85 9.31
CA LYS A 18 -26.05 59.54 9.10
C LYS A 18 -27.07 58.58 8.46
N ALA A 19 -27.01 58.41 7.15
CA ALA A 19 -27.58 57.24 6.49
C ALA A 19 -26.55 56.11 6.52
N GLN A 20 -26.88 55.07 7.27
CA GLN A 20 -26.14 53.83 7.40
C GLN A 20 -26.07 53.17 6.02
N ARG A 21 -24.87 53.15 5.40
CA ARG A 21 -24.64 52.38 4.18
C ARG A 21 -24.74 50.90 4.53
N THR A 22 -25.89 50.28 4.28
CA THR A 22 -25.99 48.84 4.05
C THR A 22 -25.23 48.55 2.77
N GLY A 23 -23.91 48.36 2.90
CA GLY A 23 -23.11 47.77 1.85
C GLY A 23 -23.58 46.35 1.65
N ASP A 24 -24.41 46.14 0.62
CA ASP A 24 -24.65 44.82 0.06
C ASP A 24 -23.29 44.21 -0.29
N LYS A 25 -22.77 43.41 0.64
CA LYS A 25 -21.67 42.49 0.36
C LYS A 25 -22.19 41.60 -0.75
N LYS A 26 -21.79 41.89 -2.01
CA LYS A 26 -21.95 40.99 -3.15
C LYS A 26 -21.57 39.59 -2.68
N LYS A 27 -22.58 38.76 -2.40
CA LYS A 27 -22.43 37.38 -1.98
C LYS A 27 -21.53 36.75 -3.05
N LYS A 28 -20.31 36.36 -2.68
CA LYS A 28 -19.39 35.66 -3.60
C LYS A 28 -20.22 34.58 -4.29
N ARG A 29 -20.49 34.76 -5.58
CA ARG A 29 -21.33 33.83 -6.35
C ARG A 29 -20.60 32.49 -6.28
N LYS A 30 -21.14 31.54 -5.50
CA LYS A 30 -20.59 30.20 -5.40
C LYS A 30 -20.36 29.70 -6.82
N ARG A 31 -19.14 29.23 -7.09
CA ARG A 31 -18.79 28.62 -8.38
C ARG A 31 -19.87 27.58 -8.65
N LYS A 32 -20.64 27.74 -9.74
CA LYS A 32 -21.57 26.69 -10.16
C LYS A 32 -20.69 25.52 -10.55
N GLU A 33 -20.67 24.49 -9.73
CA GLU A 33 -20.08 23.22 -10.10
C GLU A 33 -20.88 22.70 -11.30
N SER A 34 -20.17 22.44 -12.39
CA SER A 34 -20.77 21.98 -13.63
C SER A 34 -19.99 20.81 -14.15
N TYR A 35 -20.73 19.79 -14.58
CA TYR A 35 -20.21 18.59 -15.21
C TYR A 35 -20.00 18.75 -16.72
N ALA A 36 -20.20 19.95 -17.29
CA ALA A 36 -20.18 20.18 -18.73
C ALA A 36 -18.90 19.67 -19.42
N ILE A 37 -17.73 19.84 -18.78
CA ILE A 37 -16.45 19.34 -19.32
C ILE A 37 -16.44 17.81 -19.36
N TYR A 38 -16.93 17.14 -18.31
CA TYR A 38 -16.95 15.69 -18.24
C TYR A 38 -18.00 15.08 -19.18
N ILE A 39 -19.18 15.71 -19.28
CA ILE A 39 -20.22 15.35 -20.24
C ILE A 39 -19.65 15.45 -21.67
N TYR A 40 -18.91 16.52 -21.98
CA TYR A 40 -18.26 16.67 -23.28
C TYR A 40 -17.21 15.59 -23.55
N LYS A 41 -16.37 15.26 -22.57
CA LYS A 41 -15.37 14.19 -22.69
C LYS A 41 -16.01 12.84 -22.98
N VAL A 42 -17.05 12.47 -22.24
CA VAL A 42 -17.79 11.21 -22.46
C VAL A 42 -18.46 11.22 -23.82
N LEU A 43 -19.10 12.32 -24.22
CA LEU A 43 -19.71 12.45 -25.55
C LEU A 43 -18.71 12.19 -26.66
N LYS A 44 -17.49 12.74 -26.57
CA LYS A 44 -16.44 12.51 -27.58
C LYS A 44 -15.86 11.10 -27.57
N GLN A 45 -15.92 10.39 -26.44
CA GLN A 45 -15.55 8.97 -26.38
C GLN A 45 -16.56 8.08 -27.09
N VAL A 46 -17.86 8.40 -27.02
CA VAL A 46 -18.93 7.58 -27.65
C VAL A 46 -19.27 8.01 -29.08
N HIS A 47 -19.22 9.32 -29.37
CA HIS A 47 -19.57 9.91 -30.67
C HIS A 47 -18.63 11.08 -31.02
N PRO A 48 -17.44 10.80 -31.60
CA PRO A 48 -16.42 11.81 -31.89
C PRO A 48 -16.91 12.97 -32.77
N ASP A 49 -17.79 12.69 -33.74
CA ASP A 49 -18.26 13.68 -34.72
C ASP A 49 -19.53 14.41 -34.30
N THR A 50 -20.11 14.06 -33.15
CA THR A 50 -21.34 14.69 -32.66
C THR A 50 -21.02 15.90 -31.78
N GLY A 51 -21.79 16.98 -31.97
CA GLY A 51 -21.79 18.16 -31.11
C GLY A 51 -23.01 18.22 -30.19
N VAL A 52 -22.91 18.92 -29.06
CA VAL A 52 -24.05 19.14 -28.15
C VAL A 52 -24.33 20.64 -28.05
N SER A 53 -25.60 21.02 -28.17
CA SER A 53 -26.01 22.42 -28.02
C SER A 53 -25.90 22.87 -26.57
N SER A 54 -25.77 24.18 -26.33
CA SER A 54 -25.71 24.75 -24.97
C SER A 54 -26.96 24.44 -24.14
N LYS A 55 -28.14 24.41 -24.77
CA LYS A 55 -29.40 24.03 -24.12
C LYS A 55 -29.40 22.56 -23.72
N ALA A 56 -28.97 21.66 -24.61
CA ALA A 56 -28.84 20.24 -24.30
C ALA A 56 -27.79 19.98 -23.20
N MET A 57 -26.66 20.69 -23.23
CA MET A 57 -25.64 20.62 -22.18
C MET A 57 -26.20 21.01 -20.80
N SER A 58 -27.03 22.05 -20.74
CA SER A 58 -27.67 22.45 -19.47
C SER A 58 -28.61 21.37 -18.92
N ILE A 59 -29.36 20.69 -19.80
CA ILE A 59 -30.25 19.59 -19.41
C ILE A 59 -29.43 18.41 -18.89
N MET A 60 -28.37 18.03 -19.61
CA MET A 60 -27.46 16.95 -19.19
C MET A 60 -26.80 17.25 -17.85
N ASN A 61 -26.36 18.48 -17.63
CA ASN A 61 -25.77 18.89 -16.36
C ASN A 61 -26.78 18.77 -15.21
N SER A 62 -28.02 19.18 -15.40
CA SER A 62 -29.08 19.01 -14.38
C SER A 62 -29.40 17.54 -14.14
N PHE A 63 -29.45 16.72 -15.19
CA PHE A 63 -29.67 15.28 -15.07
C PHE A 63 -28.60 14.60 -14.21
N VAL A 64 -27.32 14.93 -14.42
CA VAL A 64 -26.22 14.39 -13.59
C VAL A 64 -26.37 14.79 -12.12
N ASN A 65 -26.79 16.02 -11.82
CA ASN A 65 -27.01 16.46 -10.45
C ASN A 65 -28.18 15.70 -9.79
N ASP A 66 -29.30 15.51 -10.49
CA ASP A 66 -30.45 14.74 -9.96
C ASP A 66 -30.06 13.29 -9.64
N ILE A 67 -29.32 12.63 -10.52
CA ILE A 67 -28.82 11.27 -10.26
C ILE A 67 -27.84 11.23 -9.09
N PHE A 68 -26.93 12.21 -8.99
CA PHE A 68 -26.00 12.31 -7.87
C PHE A 68 -26.73 12.45 -6.53
N GLU A 69 -27.71 13.36 -6.45
CA GLU A 69 -28.49 13.58 -5.22
C GLU A 69 -29.28 12.33 -4.83
N ARG A 70 -29.87 11.62 -5.80
CA ARG A 70 -30.57 10.35 -5.53
C ARG A 70 -29.63 9.27 -5.01
N ILE A 71 -28.47 9.09 -5.61
CA ILE A 71 -27.47 8.11 -5.14
C ILE A 71 -26.99 8.46 -3.73
N ALA A 72 -26.69 9.73 -3.47
CA ALA A 72 -26.22 10.19 -2.16
C ALA A 72 -27.28 9.97 -1.07
N ALA A 73 -28.54 10.29 -1.37
CA ALA A 73 -29.65 10.07 -0.44
C ALA A 73 -29.83 8.58 -0.11
N GLU A 74 -29.83 7.71 -1.13
CA GLU A 74 -30.02 6.28 -0.92
C GLU A 74 -28.82 5.66 -0.18
N ALA A 75 -27.59 6.01 -0.55
CA ALA A 75 -26.38 5.56 0.13
C ALA A 75 -26.33 6.02 1.60
N SER A 76 -26.79 7.23 1.89
CA SER A 76 -26.92 7.72 3.27
C SER A 76 -27.91 6.89 4.07
N ARG A 77 -29.07 6.51 3.48
CA ARG A 77 -30.03 5.63 4.14
C ARG A 77 -29.44 4.25 4.41
N LEU A 78 -28.74 3.67 3.44
CA LEU A 78 -28.02 2.39 3.56
C LEU A 78 -26.98 2.42 4.70
N ALA A 79 -26.21 3.50 4.82
CA ALA A 79 -25.25 3.66 5.91
C ALA A 79 -25.94 3.70 7.29
N HIS A 80 -27.06 4.43 7.40
CA HIS A 80 -27.86 4.49 8.62
C HIS A 80 -28.49 3.15 9.00
N TYR A 81 -28.97 2.36 8.03
CA TYR A 81 -29.45 1.00 8.28
C TYR A 81 -28.37 0.10 8.92
N ASN A 82 -27.12 0.26 8.47
CA ASN A 82 -25.97 -0.44 9.02
C ASN A 82 -25.41 0.16 10.32
N LYS A 83 -26.10 1.15 10.91
CA LYS A 83 -25.66 1.92 12.10
C LYS A 83 -24.27 2.55 11.95
N ARG A 84 -23.88 2.90 10.72
CA ARG A 84 -22.62 3.58 10.43
C ARG A 84 -22.88 5.04 10.08
N SER A 85 -22.04 5.94 10.58
CA SER A 85 -22.06 7.36 10.20
C SER A 85 -21.29 7.65 8.91
N THR A 86 -20.46 6.70 8.47
CA THR A 86 -19.57 6.85 7.32
C THR A 86 -20.10 6.06 6.13
N ILE A 87 -20.29 6.72 4.99
CA ILE A 87 -20.66 6.09 3.72
C ILE A 87 -19.40 5.49 3.08
N THR A 88 -19.41 4.20 2.78
CA THR A 88 -18.31 3.50 2.09
C THR A 88 -18.65 3.25 0.61
N SER A 89 -17.67 2.80 -0.17
CA SER A 89 -17.88 2.42 -1.57
C SER A 89 -18.97 1.35 -1.74
N ARG A 90 -19.18 0.51 -0.72
CA ARG A 90 -20.22 -0.53 -0.70
C ARG A 90 -21.62 0.08 -0.71
N GLU A 91 -21.91 1.05 0.15
CA GLU A 91 -23.22 1.71 0.17
C GLU A 91 -23.52 2.43 -1.15
N ILE A 92 -22.50 3.06 -1.76
CA ILE A 92 -22.64 3.70 -3.08
C ILE A 92 -22.94 2.66 -4.17
N GLN A 93 -22.21 1.54 -4.22
CA GLN A 93 -22.44 0.48 -5.20
C GLN A 93 -23.84 -0.13 -5.07
N THR A 94 -24.31 -0.36 -3.84
CA THR A 94 -25.67 -0.85 -3.60
C THR A 94 -26.71 0.18 -4.02
N ALA A 95 -26.53 1.45 -3.66
CA ALA A 95 -27.44 2.54 -4.06
C ALA A 95 -27.56 2.66 -5.59
N VAL A 96 -26.44 2.53 -6.32
CA VAL A 96 -26.42 2.55 -7.79
C VAL A 96 -27.22 1.39 -8.38
N ARG A 97 -27.12 0.19 -7.80
CA ARG A 97 -27.90 -0.99 -8.23
C ARG A 97 -29.39 -0.86 -7.95
N LEU A 98 -29.78 -0.11 -6.92
CA LEU A 98 -31.18 0.16 -6.60
C LEU A 98 -31.80 1.23 -7.52
N LEU A 99 -31.01 2.23 -7.93
CA LEU A 99 -31.51 3.38 -8.69
C LEU A 99 -31.45 3.20 -10.21
N LEU A 100 -30.47 2.45 -10.72
CA LEU A 100 -30.29 2.24 -12.16
C LEU A 100 -30.78 0.85 -12.61
N PRO A 101 -31.42 0.73 -13.78
CA PRO A 101 -31.90 -0.54 -14.28
C PRO A 101 -30.79 -1.39 -14.91
N GLY A 102 -30.82 -2.71 -14.64
CA GLY A 102 -30.17 -3.75 -15.44
C GLY A 102 -28.71 -3.45 -15.84
N GLU A 103 -28.46 -3.38 -17.14
CA GLU A 103 -27.13 -3.17 -17.72
C GLU A 103 -26.52 -1.81 -17.37
N LEU A 104 -27.31 -0.76 -17.15
CA LEU A 104 -26.78 0.56 -16.77
C LEU A 104 -26.14 0.52 -15.38
N ALA A 105 -26.75 -0.21 -14.44
CA ALA A 105 -26.18 -0.40 -13.11
C ALA A 105 -24.85 -1.15 -13.16
N LYS A 106 -24.74 -2.19 -14.01
CA LYS A 106 -23.51 -2.98 -14.16
C LYS A 106 -22.35 -2.11 -14.67
N HIS A 107 -22.58 -1.32 -15.72
CA HIS A 107 -21.57 -0.41 -16.25
C HIS A 107 -21.19 0.68 -15.24
N ALA A 108 -22.18 1.28 -14.56
CA ALA A 108 -21.93 2.30 -13.55
C ALA A 108 -21.10 1.76 -12.37
N VAL A 109 -21.39 0.53 -11.90
CA VAL A 109 -20.60 -0.12 -10.85
C VAL A 109 -19.20 -0.46 -11.33
N SER A 110 -19.04 -0.95 -12.57
CA SER A 110 -17.73 -1.25 -13.16
C SER A 110 -16.84 0.00 -13.24
N GLU A 111 -17.37 1.09 -13.79
CA GLU A 111 -16.64 2.37 -13.87
C GLU A 111 -16.37 2.97 -12.48
N GLY A 112 -17.31 2.83 -11.55
CA GLY A 112 -17.12 3.22 -10.15
C GLY A 112 -15.97 2.45 -9.48
N THR A 113 -15.90 1.13 -9.68
CA THR A 113 -14.82 0.29 -9.16
C THR A 113 -13.47 0.68 -9.77
N LYS A 114 -13.39 0.88 -11.08
CA LYS A 114 -12.16 1.38 -11.73
C LYS A 114 -11.70 2.72 -11.16
N ALA A 115 -12.63 3.64 -10.90
CA ALA A 115 -12.32 4.93 -10.29
C ALA A 115 -11.80 4.77 -8.86
N VAL A 116 -12.37 3.86 -8.06
CA VAL A 116 -11.88 3.53 -6.72
C VAL A 116 -10.48 2.91 -6.80
N THR A 117 -10.26 1.93 -7.67
CA THR A 117 -8.94 1.34 -7.90
C THR A 117 -7.92 2.41 -8.28
N LYS A 118 -8.24 3.27 -9.27
CA LYS A 118 -7.38 4.39 -9.66
C LYS A 118 -7.16 5.38 -8.54
N TYR A 119 -8.16 5.65 -7.70
CA TYR A 119 -7.99 6.52 -6.53
C TYR A 119 -7.06 5.87 -5.50
N THR A 120 -7.23 4.58 -5.20
CA THR A 120 -6.34 3.83 -4.31
C THR A 120 -4.92 3.77 -4.87
N SER A 121 -4.74 3.49 -6.16
CA SER A 121 -3.45 3.51 -6.85
C SER A 121 -2.83 4.90 -6.94
N SER A 122 -3.63 5.97 -7.08
CA SER A 122 -3.12 7.36 -7.08
C SER A 122 -2.88 7.93 -5.68
N LYS A 123 -3.56 7.39 -4.66
CA LYS A 123 -3.14 7.51 -3.26
C LYS A 123 -1.84 6.74 -3.03
N GLY A 124 -1.60 5.64 -3.76
CA GLY A 124 -0.29 4.98 -3.90
C GLY A 124 0.74 5.84 -4.63
N GLN A 125 0.36 6.65 -5.63
CA GLN A 125 1.24 7.67 -6.23
C GLN A 125 1.46 8.91 -5.34
N ARG A 126 0.65 9.09 -4.29
CA ARG A 126 0.98 9.97 -3.13
C ARG A 126 1.57 9.17 -1.96
N GLY A 127 1.69 7.86 -2.09
CA GLY A 127 2.09 6.89 -1.08
C GLY A 127 3.52 6.40 -1.28
N GLY A 128 4.37 7.26 -1.82
CA GLY A 128 5.81 7.06 -1.99
C GLY A 128 6.54 8.39 -1.93
N ARG A 129 6.07 9.32 -1.09
CA ARG A 129 6.84 10.53 -0.75
C ARG A 129 7.06 10.50 0.75
N VAL A 130 8.32 10.36 1.14
CA VAL A 130 8.79 10.74 2.46
C VAL A 130 8.18 12.10 2.80
N GLU A 131 7.25 12.14 3.74
CA GLU A 131 6.91 13.40 4.41
C GLU A 131 8.14 13.76 5.25
N LEU A 132 8.96 14.67 4.74
CA LEU A 132 9.98 15.34 5.54
C LEU A 132 9.23 16.20 6.56
N SER A 133 8.84 15.61 7.68
CA SER A 133 8.52 16.34 8.88
C SER A 133 9.81 16.98 9.35
N GLY A 134 9.91 18.30 9.19
CA GLY A 134 11.00 19.05 9.82
C GLY A 134 11.05 18.71 11.30
N ASP A 135 12.27 18.40 11.76
CA ASP A 135 12.72 18.27 13.15
C ASP A 135 12.86 16.87 13.78
N THR A 136 12.84 15.78 12.99
CA THR A 136 13.31 14.45 13.46
C THR A 136 14.07 13.69 12.38
N ASP A 137 15.21 13.09 12.72
CA ASP A 137 16.06 12.22 11.86
C ASP A 137 15.38 10.90 11.41
N ILE A 138 14.05 10.81 11.52
CA ILE A 138 13.25 9.61 11.25
C ILE A 138 12.31 9.91 10.08
N ASN A 139 12.43 9.13 9.00
CA ASN A 139 11.53 9.18 7.85
C ASN A 139 10.46 8.09 7.97
N LEU A 140 9.20 8.46 7.72
CA LEU A 140 8.07 7.52 7.77
C LEU A 140 7.62 7.12 6.35
N LEU A 141 7.57 5.80 6.11
CA LEU A 141 7.04 5.20 4.87
C LEU A 141 5.64 4.62 5.12
N SER A 142 4.63 5.10 4.40
CA SER A 142 3.23 4.71 4.59
C SER A 142 2.79 3.58 3.65
N ILE A 143 2.81 2.33 4.14
CA ILE A 143 2.42 1.13 3.37
C ILE A 143 0.90 0.93 3.25
N ASN A 144 0.10 1.59 4.12
CA ASN A 144 -1.37 1.53 4.15
C ASN A 144 -1.99 0.11 4.22
N GLN A 145 -1.18 -0.89 4.58
CA GLN A 145 -1.56 -2.27 4.85
C GLN A 145 -0.82 -2.74 6.10
N GLN A 146 -1.33 -3.79 6.74
CA GLN A 146 -0.62 -4.44 7.84
C GLN A 146 0.63 -5.12 7.29
N VAL A 147 1.80 -4.70 7.76
CA VAL A 147 3.09 -5.30 7.42
C VAL A 147 3.24 -6.58 8.24
N SER A 148 3.44 -7.70 7.55
CA SER A 148 3.67 -9.02 8.15
C SER A 148 5.17 -9.32 8.27
N ALA A 149 5.95 -8.90 7.26
CA ALA A 149 7.38 -9.13 7.22
C ALA A 149 8.13 -7.92 6.66
N LEU A 150 9.36 -7.74 7.11
CA LEU A 150 10.25 -6.69 6.62
C LEU A 150 11.70 -7.18 6.71
N THR A 151 12.46 -6.90 5.66
CA THR A 151 13.89 -7.18 5.59
C THR A 151 14.60 -6.14 4.73
N ALA A 152 15.90 -5.97 4.95
CA ALA A 152 16.76 -5.12 4.13
C ALA A 152 17.98 -5.93 3.70
N GLY A 153 18.46 -5.66 2.49
CA GLY A 153 19.61 -6.36 1.94
C GLY A 153 19.93 -5.91 0.52
N LYS A 154 20.95 -6.53 -0.08
CA LYS A 154 21.39 -6.20 -1.43
C LYS A 154 20.74 -7.13 -2.44
N LEU A 155 20.05 -6.54 -3.42
CA LEU A 155 19.42 -7.26 -4.53
C LEU A 155 20.18 -7.13 -5.85
N ASP A 156 21.19 -6.28 -5.88
CA ASP A 156 22.13 -6.16 -6.99
C ASP A 156 23.55 -6.18 -6.45
N SER A 157 24.34 -7.15 -6.89
CA SER A 157 25.74 -7.33 -6.52
C SER A 157 26.63 -6.16 -6.94
N ALA A 158 26.21 -5.38 -7.94
CA ALA A 158 26.93 -4.18 -8.39
C ALA A 158 26.59 -2.93 -7.57
N SER A 159 25.38 -2.87 -7.00
CA SER A 159 24.93 -1.75 -6.19
C SER A 159 25.47 -1.84 -4.75
N GLN A 160 25.84 -0.69 -4.17
CA GLN A 160 26.19 -0.62 -2.74
C GLN A 160 24.99 -0.34 -1.85
N ASN A 161 23.81 -0.11 -2.44
CA ASN A 161 22.63 0.36 -1.75
C ASN A 161 21.83 -0.83 -1.23
N ASP A 162 21.37 -0.75 0.00
CA ASP A 162 20.43 -1.71 0.55
C ASP A 162 19.01 -1.35 0.08
N ILE A 163 18.28 -2.36 -0.33
CA ILE A 163 16.86 -2.25 -0.64
C ILE A 163 16.03 -2.67 0.57
N LEU A 164 14.81 -2.17 0.64
CA LEU A 164 13.83 -2.54 1.64
C LEU A 164 12.76 -3.44 0.99
N ALA A 165 12.65 -4.67 1.46
CA ALA A 165 11.53 -5.54 1.11
C ALA A 165 10.49 -5.55 2.23
N VAL A 166 9.25 -5.26 1.87
CA VAL A 166 8.10 -5.18 2.76
C VAL A 166 7.05 -6.18 2.31
N GLY A 167 6.82 -7.19 3.13
CA GLY A 167 5.76 -8.17 2.96
C GLY A 167 4.48 -7.76 3.67
N THR A 168 3.35 -7.97 3.00
CA THR A 168 2.01 -7.89 3.58
C THR A 168 1.27 -9.21 3.35
N GLN A 169 0.06 -9.33 3.89
CA GLN A 169 -0.76 -10.55 3.73
C GLN A 169 -1.08 -10.91 2.28
N THR A 170 -0.96 -9.96 1.34
CA THR A 170 -1.32 -10.19 -0.07
C THR A 170 -0.29 -9.65 -1.06
N ASN A 171 0.74 -8.94 -0.59
CA ASN A 171 1.66 -8.23 -1.48
C ASN A 171 3.10 -8.27 -0.96
N LEU A 172 4.03 -8.15 -1.90
CA LEU A 172 5.44 -7.85 -1.66
C LEU A 172 5.77 -6.52 -2.35
N LEU A 173 6.25 -5.55 -1.57
CA LEU A 173 6.82 -4.30 -2.06
C LEU A 173 8.34 -4.36 -1.90
N VAL A 174 9.06 -4.08 -2.98
CA VAL A 174 10.51 -3.91 -2.94
C VAL A 174 10.86 -2.48 -3.30
N TYR A 175 11.54 -1.82 -2.37
CA TYR A 175 11.70 -0.37 -2.36
C TYR A 175 13.17 0.03 -2.24
N ASP A 176 13.62 0.91 -3.12
CA ASP A 176 14.91 1.58 -3.04
C ASP A 176 14.76 2.84 -2.19
N ILE A 177 15.35 2.81 -1.00
CA ILE A 177 15.27 3.91 -0.02
C ILE A 177 16.01 5.15 -0.52
N ASP A 178 17.21 4.97 -1.08
CA ASP A 178 18.10 6.07 -1.47
C ASP A 178 17.52 6.87 -2.64
N ASN A 179 16.93 6.16 -3.61
CA ASN A 179 16.31 6.78 -4.77
C ASN A 179 14.82 7.06 -4.58
N ASN A 180 14.26 6.73 -3.42
CA ASN A 180 12.84 6.84 -3.11
C ASN A 180 11.97 6.24 -4.24
N LYS A 181 12.30 5.02 -4.66
CA LYS A 181 11.74 4.39 -5.87
C LYS A 181 11.28 2.97 -5.57
N ASP A 182 10.06 2.65 -5.97
CA ASP A 182 9.58 1.27 -6.00
C ASP A 182 10.33 0.52 -7.11
N LEU A 183 11.10 -0.52 -6.74
CA LEU A 183 11.76 -1.40 -7.72
C LEU A 183 10.71 -2.27 -8.40
N PHE A 184 9.91 -2.97 -7.60
CA PHE A 184 8.76 -3.71 -8.08
C PHE A 184 7.73 -3.92 -6.97
N TYR A 185 6.52 -4.26 -7.41
CA TYR A 185 5.40 -4.62 -6.57
C TYR A 185 4.81 -5.93 -7.09
N LYS A 186 4.65 -6.92 -6.21
CA LYS A 186 4.11 -8.23 -6.57
C LYS A 186 2.92 -8.61 -5.69
N ASP A 187 1.91 -9.14 -6.36
CA ASP A 187 0.78 -9.77 -5.70
C ASP A 187 1.23 -11.17 -5.25
N THR A 188 1.24 -11.40 -3.94
CA THR A 188 1.57 -12.69 -3.32
C THR A 188 0.29 -13.25 -2.70
N PRO A 189 -0.53 -14.02 -3.44
CA PRO A 189 -1.84 -14.47 -2.96
C PRO A 189 -1.74 -15.39 -1.73
N ASP A 190 -0.62 -16.09 -1.60
CA ASP A 190 -0.32 -16.95 -0.44
C ASP A 190 0.19 -16.17 0.77
N GLY A 191 0.38 -14.85 0.62
CA GLY A 191 0.89 -13.95 1.64
C GLY A 191 2.40 -13.95 1.83
N ALA A 192 2.92 -12.88 2.40
CA ALA A 192 4.34 -12.73 2.72
C ALA A 192 4.54 -12.75 4.24
N ASN A 193 4.46 -13.94 4.84
CA ASN A 193 4.57 -14.14 6.29
C ASN A 193 6.02 -13.97 6.78
N ALA A 194 6.99 -14.40 5.96
CA ALA A 194 8.42 -14.21 6.19
C ALA A 194 9.10 -13.77 4.89
N VAL A 195 10.11 -12.89 4.99
CA VAL A 195 10.88 -12.41 3.83
C VAL A 195 12.36 -12.36 4.19
N THR A 196 13.22 -12.81 3.29
CA THR A 196 14.68 -12.70 3.38
C THR A 196 15.27 -12.27 2.02
N ILE A 197 16.47 -11.69 2.03
CA ILE A 197 17.18 -11.28 0.80
C ILE A 197 18.56 -11.94 0.81
N GLY A 198 18.96 -12.53 -0.31
CA GLY A 198 20.31 -13.03 -0.51
C GLY A 198 20.41 -14.01 -1.67
N THR A 199 21.57 -14.66 -1.78
CA THR A 199 21.83 -15.69 -2.78
C THR A 199 21.42 -17.06 -2.23
N LEU A 200 20.83 -17.89 -3.10
CA LEU A 200 20.36 -19.23 -2.78
C LEU A 200 21.02 -20.26 -3.70
N GLY A 201 21.70 -21.25 -3.12
CA GLY A 201 22.30 -22.35 -3.87
C GLY A 201 23.26 -21.87 -4.95
N GLN A 202 23.09 -22.37 -6.18
CA GLN A 202 23.92 -21.99 -7.32
C GLN A 202 23.44 -20.73 -8.04
N ILE A 203 22.35 -20.10 -7.57
CA ILE A 203 21.83 -18.89 -8.18
C ILE A 203 22.71 -17.70 -7.78
N GLU A 204 23.56 -17.26 -8.70
CA GLU A 204 24.54 -16.20 -8.47
C GLU A 204 23.91 -14.83 -8.20
N SER A 205 22.72 -14.58 -8.77
CA SER A 205 22.00 -13.33 -8.55
C SER A 205 21.25 -13.37 -7.21
N PRO A 206 21.45 -12.39 -6.32
CA PRO A 206 20.64 -12.29 -5.11
C PRO A 206 19.17 -12.09 -5.46
N MET A 207 18.30 -12.60 -4.59
CA MET A 207 16.85 -12.55 -4.77
C MET A 207 16.14 -12.27 -3.46
N VAL A 208 14.91 -11.78 -3.58
CA VAL A 208 13.98 -11.62 -2.46
C VAL A 208 13.18 -12.91 -2.33
N ILE A 209 13.38 -13.64 -1.24
CA ILE A 209 12.69 -14.89 -0.94
C ILE A 209 11.56 -14.61 0.05
N VAL A 210 10.36 -15.04 -0.31
CA VAL A 210 9.11 -14.87 0.44
C VAL A 210 8.57 -16.24 0.82
N GLY A 211 8.14 -16.38 2.07
CA GLY A 211 7.40 -17.53 2.57
C GLY A 211 5.99 -17.13 2.95
N GLY A 212 5.01 -17.87 2.43
CA GLY A 212 3.58 -17.65 2.64
C GLY A 212 2.89 -18.85 3.27
N ASN A 213 1.62 -19.03 2.91
CA ASN A 213 0.76 -20.12 3.33
C ASN A 213 1.04 -21.37 2.48
N CYS A 214 2.00 -22.19 2.92
CA CYS A 214 2.47 -23.40 2.24
C CYS A 214 3.33 -23.20 0.98
N SER A 215 3.78 -21.98 0.66
CA SER A 215 4.62 -21.72 -0.52
C SER A 215 5.84 -20.88 -0.20
N LEU A 216 6.88 -21.08 -1.02
CA LEU A 216 8.12 -20.31 -1.04
C LEU A 216 8.33 -19.78 -2.46
N GLN A 217 8.57 -18.48 -2.56
CA GLN A 217 8.73 -17.75 -3.83
C GLN A 217 10.01 -16.90 -3.77
N GLY A 218 10.80 -16.90 -4.84
CA GLY A 218 12.00 -16.08 -4.96
C GLY A 218 11.93 -15.19 -6.20
N TYR A 219 12.09 -13.88 -5.99
CA TYR A 219 12.02 -12.86 -7.03
C TYR A 219 13.38 -12.18 -7.26
N ASP A 220 13.75 -11.97 -8.51
CA ASP A 220 14.94 -11.19 -8.88
C ASP A 220 14.70 -9.67 -8.77
N GLN A 221 15.69 -8.87 -9.18
CA GLN A 221 15.63 -7.41 -9.17
C GLN A 221 14.53 -6.83 -10.09
N GLU A 222 14.16 -7.54 -11.14
CA GLU A 222 13.11 -7.13 -12.08
C GLU A 222 11.72 -7.60 -11.61
N GLY A 223 11.67 -8.47 -10.59
CA GLY A 223 10.47 -9.12 -10.09
C GLY A 223 10.08 -10.36 -10.90
N ASN A 224 10.98 -10.98 -11.65
CA ASN A 224 10.72 -12.29 -12.24
C ASN A 224 10.86 -13.37 -11.16
N GLU A 225 10.01 -14.40 -11.25
CA GLU A 225 10.07 -15.54 -10.34
C GLU A 225 11.15 -16.51 -10.81
N ASN A 226 12.21 -16.64 -10.03
CA ASN A 226 13.35 -17.52 -10.33
C ASN A 226 13.39 -18.75 -9.42
N PHE A 227 12.60 -18.76 -8.36
CA PHE A 227 12.51 -19.85 -7.42
C PHE A 227 11.07 -20.01 -6.95
N TRP A 228 10.56 -21.24 -6.97
CA TRP A 228 9.27 -21.58 -6.40
C TRP A 228 9.30 -23.01 -5.87
N THR A 229 8.82 -23.20 -4.65
CA THR A 229 8.60 -24.54 -4.08
C THR A 229 7.46 -24.52 -3.07
N VAL A 230 6.98 -25.71 -2.71
CA VAL A 230 5.90 -25.92 -1.74
C VAL A 230 6.51 -26.41 -0.43
N THR A 231 6.00 -25.88 0.68
CA THR A 231 6.34 -26.36 2.02
C THR A 231 5.13 -27.06 2.65
N GLY A 232 5.37 -27.85 3.71
CA GLY A 232 4.33 -28.66 4.37
C GLY A 232 3.24 -27.83 5.05
N ASP A 233 3.57 -26.64 5.55
CA ASP A 233 2.66 -25.77 6.30
C ASP A 233 3.08 -24.29 6.18
N ASN A 234 2.33 -23.37 6.78
CA ASN A 234 2.61 -21.94 6.81
C ASN A 234 4.06 -21.66 7.21
N VAL A 235 4.74 -20.84 6.41
CA VAL A 235 6.10 -20.39 6.71
C VAL A 235 6.03 -19.27 7.73
N CYS A 236 6.73 -19.44 8.86
CA CYS A 236 6.80 -18.44 9.93
C CYS A 236 8.12 -17.68 9.91
N SER A 237 9.22 -18.30 9.50
CA SER A 237 10.53 -17.66 9.46
C SER A 237 11.44 -18.26 8.39
N LEU A 238 12.38 -17.45 7.89
CA LEU A 238 13.33 -17.80 6.84
C LEU A 238 14.74 -17.34 7.23
N ALA A 239 15.74 -18.12 6.89
CA ALA A 239 17.15 -17.76 7.01
C ALA A 239 17.97 -18.39 5.87
N LEU A 240 18.98 -17.66 5.39
CA LEU A 240 19.98 -18.19 4.47
C LEU A 240 21.24 -18.58 5.27
N VAL A 241 21.63 -19.85 5.19
CA VAL A 241 22.75 -20.43 5.96
C VAL A 241 23.55 -21.34 5.04
N ASP A 242 24.87 -21.27 5.07
CA ASP A 242 25.74 -22.30 4.48
C ASP A 242 25.72 -23.55 5.37
N PHE A 243 24.69 -24.37 5.21
CA PHE A 243 24.40 -25.52 6.04
C PHE A 243 25.43 -26.64 5.83
N ASN A 244 25.92 -26.80 4.60
CA ASN A 244 26.86 -27.87 4.26
C ASN A 244 28.33 -27.45 4.35
N GLY A 245 28.63 -26.17 4.56
CA GLY A 245 30.00 -25.64 4.60
C GLY A 245 30.69 -25.60 3.24
N ILE A 246 29.89 -25.49 2.17
CA ILE A 246 30.38 -25.49 0.78
C ILE A 246 30.51 -24.07 0.20
N GLY A 247 30.21 -23.04 1.01
CA GLY A 247 30.22 -21.64 0.61
C GLY A 247 28.99 -21.20 -0.18
N LEU A 248 27.96 -22.04 -0.27
CA LEU A 248 26.66 -21.72 -0.88
C LEU A 248 25.60 -21.75 0.21
N ASN A 249 24.69 -20.77 0.20
CA ASN A 249 23.64 -20.73 1.19
C ASN A 249 22.49 -21.66 0.81
N GLU A 250 22.03 -22.45 1.75
CA GLU A 250 20.74 -23.12 1.74
C GLU A 250 19.67 -22.30 2.47
N LEU A 251 18.41 -22.55 2.12
CA LEU A 251 17.26 -21.88 2.72
C LEU A 251 16.76 -22.70 3.91
N VAL A 252 16.92 -22.18 5.11
CA VAL A 252 16.35 -22.73 6.34
C VAL A 252 14.97 -22.11 6.55
N VAL A 253 13.95 -22.96 6.65
CA VAL A 253 12.53 -22.60 6.71
C VAL A 253 11.95 -23.12 8.01
N GLY A 254 11.38 -22.22 8.81
CA GLY A 254 10.64 -22.57 10.02
C GLY A 254 9.16 -22.52 9.75
N SER A 255 8.46 -23.63 10.00
CA SER A 255 7.04 -23.79 9.71
C SER A 255 6.17 -23.81 10.98
N GLU A 256 4.86 -23.63 10.80
CA GLU A 256 3.87 -23.70 11.88
C GLU A 256 3.65 -25.12 12.41
N ASP A 257 3.97 -26.14 11.60
CA ASP A 257 3.90 -27.58 11.92
C ASP A 257 5.03 -28.10 12.84
N TYR A 258 5.82 -27.18 13.40
CA TYR A 258 6.92 -27.43 14.34
C TYR A 258 8.19 -27.97 13.69
N ASP A 259 8.27 -28.02 12.36
CA ASP A 259 9.48 -28.46 11.66
C ASP A 259 10.34 -27.28 11.17
N ILE A 260 11.65 -27.47 11.28
CA ILE A 260 12.66 -26.69 10.58
C ILE A 260 13.14 -27.51 9.39
N ARG A 261 12.92 -27.01 8.18
CA ARG A 261 13.31 -27.67 6.92
C ARG A 261 14.43 -26.90 6.24
N VAL A 262 15.41 -27.60 5.72
CA VAL A 262 16.52 -27.02 4.97
C VAL A 262 16.36 -27.39 3.51
N PHE A 263 16.14 -26.37 2.68
CA PHE A 263 15.98 -26.48 1.24
C PHE A 263 17.29 -26.10 0.54
N ARG A 264 17.78 -27.01 -0.29
CA ARG A 264 18.76 -26.71 -1.32
C ARG A 264 17.99 -26.60 -2.62
N GLU A 265 17.73 -25.37 -3.05
CA GLU A 265 16.87 -25.11 -4.21
C GLU A 265 15.50 -25.77 -4.00
N ASP A 266 15.07 -26.72 -4.83
CA ASP A 266 13.78 -27.40 -4.73
C ASP A 266 13.81 -28.69 -3.86
N GLU A 267 14.98 -29.12 -3.39
CA GLU A 267 15.14 -30.34 -2.59
C GLU A 267 15.27 -30.07 -1.09
N ILE A 268 14.54 -30.85 -0.27
CA ILE A 268 14.70 -30.85 1.19
C ILE A 268 15.88 -31.77 1.55
N ILE A 269 16.92 -31.20 2.16
CA ILE A 269 18.15 -31.93 2.54
C ILE A 269 18.19 -32.30 4.02
N ALA A 270 17.44 -31.59 4.86
CA ALA A 270 17.34 -31.86 6.28
C ALA A 270 16.00 -31.39 6.84
N GLU A 271 15.51 -32.11 7.84
CA GLU A 271 14.31 -31.79 8.60
C GLU A 271 14.58 -32.01 10.09
N MET A 272 14.24 -31.03 10.91
CA MET A 272 14.40 -31.08 12.36
C MET A 272 13.10 -30.67 13.03
N THR A 273 12.48 -31.62 13.73
CA THR A 273 11.24 -31.38 14.48
C THR A 273 11.51 -30.76 15.85
N GLU A 274 10.81 -29.68 16.14
CA GLU A 274 10.78 -28.98 17.42
C GLU A 274 9.48 -29.23 18.18
N THR A 275 9.36 -28.63 19.37
CA THR A 275 8.20 -28.88 20.24
C THR A 275 7.00 -27.98 19.94
N GLU A 276 7.19 -26.90 19.18
CA GLU A 276 6.24 -25.79 18.97
C GLU A 276 6.62 -24.98 17.72
N ALA A 277 5.74 -24.07 17.28
CA ALA A 277 5.91 -23.32 16.03
C ALA A 277 7.16 -22.42 16.06
N ILE A 278 7.87 -22.37 14.94
CA ILE A 278 9.15 -21.66 14.82
C ILE A 278 8.90 -20.19 14.49
N THR A 279 9.07 -19.35 15.49
CA THR A 279 8.82 -17.90 15.37
C THR A 279 9.96 -17.13 14.71
N CYS A 280 11.21 -17.60 14.86
CA CYS A 280 12.36 -16.89 14.33
C CYS A 280 13.53 -17.84 14.06
N LEU A 281 14.21 -17.60 12.94
CA LEU A 281 15.48 -18.19 12.57
C LEU A 281 16.50 -17.07 12.38
N CYS A 282 17.73 -17.31 12.82
CA CYS A 282 18.82 -16.36 12.65
C CYS A 282 20.11 -17.10 12.23
N PRO A 283 20.66 -16.82 11.04
CA PRO A 283 21.95 -17.37 10.64
C PRO A 283 23.05 -16.84 11.58
N MET A 284 23.99 -17.70 11.96
CA MET A 284 25.13 -17.35 12.83
C MET A 284 26.45 -17.46 12.05
N ILE A 285 27.42 -18.19 12.58
CA ILE A 285 28.74 -18.43 12.02
C ILE A 285 28.77 -19.86 11.47
N GLU A 286 29.40 -20.06 10.31
CA GLU A 286 29.48 -21.37 9.63
C GLU A 286 28.08 -21.96 9.39
N SER A 287 27.90 -23.26 9.68
CA SER A 287 26.66 -24.01 9.56
C SER A 287 25.69 -23.82 10.73
N ARG A 288 25.95 -22.87 11.62
CA ARG A 288 25.13 -22.65 12.82
C ARG A 288 24.03 -21.64 12.58
N PHE A 289 22.88 -21.92 13.17
CA PHE A 289 21.77 -20.99 13.19
C PHE A 289 21.00 -21.08 14.51
N GLY A 290 20.56 -19.93 14.98
CA GLY A 290 19.69 -19.81 16.14
C GLY A 290 18.23 -19.99 15.74
N TYR A 291 17.43 -20.55 16.64
CA TYR A 291 16.00 -20.70 16.47
C TYR A 291 15.25 -20.28 17.75
N ALA A 292 14.02 -19.79 17.59
CA ALA A 292 13.11 -19.47 18.67
C ALA A 292 11.72 -20.06 18.41
N LEU A 293 11.12 -20.60 19.45
CA LEU A 293 9.79 -21.20 19.42
C LEU A 293 8.76 -20.30 20.10
N HIS A 294 7.49 -20.47 19.73
CA HIS A 294 6.37 -19.72 20.30
C HIS A 294 6.25 -19.91 21.83
N ASN A 295 6.67 -21.04 22.36
CA ASN A 295 6.66 -21.34 23.79
C ASN A 295 7.78 -20.68 24.61
N GLY A 296 8.59 -19.80 23.99
CA GLY A 296 9.73 -19.13 24.63
C GLY A 296 11.01 -19.98 24.71
N THR A 297 11.07 -21.11 24.02
CA THR A 297 12.33 -21.88 23.89
C THR A 297 13.22 -21.23 22.84
N VAL A 298 14.50 -21.07 23.15
CA VAL A 298 15.53 -20.64 22.21
C VAL A 298 16.68 -21.62 22.22
N GLY A 299 17.32 -21.79 21.07
CA GLY A 299 18.45 -22.69 20.96
C GLY A 299 19.28 -22.42 19.71
N VAL A 300 20.32 -23.23 19.56
CA VAL A 300 21.22 -23.18 18.41
C VAL A 300 21.36 -24.57 17.84
N TYR A 301 21.23 -24.66 16.52
CA TYR A 301 21.60 -25.83 15.75
C TYR A 301 22.97 -25.63 15.12
N ASP A 302 23.72 -26.72 15.04
CA ASP A 302 24.86 -26.87 14.14
C ASP A 302 24.51 -28.02 13.19
N ARG A 303 24.15 -27.67 11.95
CA ARG A 303 23.53 -28.59 10.98
C ARG A 303 22.26 -29.24 11.57
N THR A 304 22.23 -30.56 11.69
CA THR A 304 21.13 -31.32 12.28
C THR A 304 21.28 -31.54 13.79
N ALA A 305 22.43 -31.19 14.38
CA ALA A 305 22.70 -31.40 15.79
C ALA A 305 22.32 -30.17 16.62
N ARG A 306 21.45 -30.36 17.61
CA ARG A 306 21.11 -29.28 18.56
C ARG A 306 22.29 -29.04 19.49
N TYR A 307 22.91 -27.87 19.41
CA TYR A 307 24.08 -27.50 20.20
C TYR A 307 23.69 -27.15 21.65
N TRP A 308 22.68 -26.30 21.83
CA TRP A 308 22.05 -26.06 23.14
C TRP A 308 20.62 -25.54 22.97
N ARG A 309 19.84 -25.62 24.05
CA ARG A 309 18.53 -24.96 24.16
C ARG A 309 18.27 -24.50 25.60
N ILE A 310 17.52 -23.41 25.74
CA ILE A 310 17.03 -22.89 27.02
C ILE A 310 15.60 -22.39 26.83
N LYS A 311 14.78 -22.50 27.88
CA LYS A 311 13.46 -21.89 27.91
C LYS A 311 13.51 -20.59 28.68
N VAL A 312 13.13 -19.49 28.03
CA VAL A 312 12.97 -18.18 28.67
C VAL A 312 11.51 -17.94 29.04
N SER A 313 11.29 -17.15 30.09
CA SER A 313 9.95 -16.87 30.63
C SER A 313 9.09 -15.98 29.72
N TYR A 314 9.69 -15.40 28.68
CA TYR A 314 9.02 -14.52 27.72
C TYR A 314 9.23 -15.06 26.31
N VAL A 315 8.20 -14.90 25.46
CA VAL A 315 8.29 -15.22 24.04
C VAL A 315 9.13 -14.15 23.36
N LEU A 316 10.20 -14.55 22.67
CA LEU A 316 11.02 -13.62 21.91
C LEU A 316 10.32 -13.31 20.56
N PRO A 317 9.99 -12.04 20.28
CA PRO A 317 9.30 -11.71 19.04
C PRO A 317 10.21 -11.77 17.79
N ARG A 318 11.53 -11.56 17.95
CA ARG A 318 12.53 -11.68 16.86
C ARG A 318 13.95 -11.70 17.43
N PHE A 319 14.87 -12.38 16.76
CA PHE A 319 16.31 -12.16 16.95
C PHE A 319 16.77 -10.98 16.10
N ILE A 320 17.54 -10.06 16.69
CA ILE A 320 18.22 -9.00 15.95
C ILE A 320 19.71 -9.33 15.97
N ARG A 321 20.26 -9.68 14.80
CA ARG A 321 21.71 -9.82 14.63
C ARG A 321 22.31 -8.43 14.67
N SER A 322 22.93 -8.05 15.79
CA SER A 322 23.78 -6.85 15.83
C SER A 322 25.19 -7.24 15.40
N SER A 323 25.90 -6.33 14.72
CA SER A 323 27.28 -6.53 14.29
C SER A 323 28.25 -6.88 15.45
N LEU A 324 27.81 -6.70 16.70
CA LEU A 324 28.51 -7.09 17.93
C LEU A 324 28.53 -8.60 18.23
N MET A 325 27.76 -9.44 17.52
CA MET A 325 27.80 -10.91 17.69
C MET A 325 28.88 -11.62 16.85
N GLN A 326 29.78 -10.90 16.19
CA GLN A 326 30.95 -11.49 15.51
C GLN A 326 32.09 -11.89 16.46
N SER A 327 31.95 -11.64 17.77
CA SER A 327 33.06 -11.73 18.74
C SER A 327 32.92 -12.84 19.80
N VAL A 328 31.97 -13.76 19.67
CA VAL A 328 31.80 -14.89 20.61
C VAL A 328 31.60 -16.20 19.86
#